data_AF-A0A1F4BA83-F1
#
_entry.id   AF-A0A1F4BA83-F1
#
_cell.length_a   1.000
_cell.length_b   1.000
_cell.length_c   1.000
_cell.angle_alpha   90.00
_cell.angle_beta   90.00
_cell.angle_gamma   90.00
#
_symmetry.space_group_name_H-M   'P 1'
#
loop_
_entity.id
_entity.type
_entity.pdbx_description
1 polymer ?
#
loop_
_entity_poly.entity_id
_entity_poly.type
_entity_poly.pdbx_seq_one_letter_code
_entity_poly.pdbx_strand_id
1 'polypeptide(L)'
;MAHKAVPPQYRQVEMTVRDGRPLRDAFRLDTHGFVFVDHDTRVKDFTDEAERARVYDLEVQALIRKHSGASEVVVFDHTLRVGDEAMQKTLNARPTVKGVHNDYTETSAPRRLRDIVGDAEAARRFNKRWAIIQVWRPIRGKVLIDPLGICDGRTIPKKGFIRVERRYRDRTGEVYHIAHHPAHEWYYFPQMERDEALVFKVFDSDAGKPSRFTAHSAFDDPGTPAGAPPRESIETRTFAFFGS
;
A
#
# COMPACT_ATOMS: atom_id res chain seq x y z
N MET A 1 16.88 26.34 14.71
CA MET A 1 15.80 26.12 15.71
C MET A 1 15.42 24.65 15.67
N ALA A 2 15.42 23.95 16.82
CA ALA A 2 14.98 22.56 16.86
C ALA A 2 13.48 22.51 16.54
N HIS A 3 13.09 21.90 15.41
CA HIS A 3 11.69 21.68 15.10
C HIS A 3 11.11 20.75 16.17
N LYS A 4 10.24 21.26 17.04
CA LYS A 4 9.54 20.46 18.03
C LYS A 4 8.56 19.56 17.27
N ALA A 5 8.77 18.25 17.33
CA ALA A 5 7.86 17.29 16.72
C ALA A 5 6.46 17.48 17.33
N VAL A 6 5.46 17.68 16.48
CA VAL A 6 4.05 17.71 16.88
C VAL A 6 3.47 16.36 16.45
N PRO A 7 3.23 15.43 17.39
CA PRO A 7 2.66 14.14 17.04
C PRO A 7 1.24 14.33 16.50
N PRO A 8 0.83 13.57 15.47
CA PRO A 8 -0.56 13.58 15.02
C PRO A 8 -1.47 13.12 16.15
N GLN A 9 -2.61 13.80 16.30
CA GLN A 9 -3.69 13.38 17.19
C GLN A 9 -4.69 12.55 16.40
N TYR A 10 -5.12 11.44 16.98
CA TYR A 10 -6.09 10.54 16.35
C TYR A 10 -7.37 10.51 17.14
N ARG A 11 -8.48 10.36 16.43
CA ARG A 11 -9.78 10.03 17.00
C ARG A 11 -10.28 8.78 16.29
N GLN A 12 -10.68 7.77 17.05
CA GLN A 12 -11.36 6.61 16.50
C GLN A 12 -12.76 7.01 16.03
N VAL A 13 -13.14 6.53 14.85
CA VAL A 13 -14.45 6.75 14.26
C VAL A 13 -14.90 5.42 13.68
N GLU A 14 -16.09 4.98 14.06
CA GLU A 14 -16.70 3.79 13.47
C GLU A 14 -17.10 4.11 12.02
N MET A 15 -16.76 3.21 11.10
CA MET A 15 -17.05 3.32 9.69
C MET A 15 -17.58 1.98 9.18
N THR A 16 -18.53 2.03 8.25
CA THR A 16 -18.94 0.83 7.52
C THR A 16 -17.80 0.40 6.59
N VAL A 17 -17.28 -0.80 6.80
CA VAL A 17 -16.33 -1.47 5.91
C VAL A 17 -17.06 -2.65 5.25
N ARG A 18 -17.17 -2.65 3.92
CA ARG A 18 -17.96 -3.63 3.16
C ARG A 18 -17.09 -4.82 2.76
N ASP A 19 -17.67 -6.02 2.77
CA ASP A 19 -17.05 -7.17 2.10
C ASP A 19 -16.98 -6.92 0.58
N GLY A 20 -15.77 -6.81 0.06
CA GLY A 20 -15.48 -6.58 -1.35
C GLY A 20 -15.51 -7.82 -2.23
N ARG A 21 -15.52 -9.05 -1.66
CA ARG A 21 -15.49 -10.30 -2.44
C ARG A 21 -16.64 -10.41 -3.46
N PRO A 22 -17.91 -10.09 -3.12
CA PRO A 22 -19.01 -10.13 -4.09
C PRO A 22 -18.85 -9.13 -5.26
N LEU A 23 -18.00 -8.11 -5.08
CA LEU A 23 -17.73 -7.06 -6.05
C LEU A 23 -16.33 -7.16 -6.66
N ARG A 24 -15.61 -8.29 -6.46
CA ARG A 24 -14.19 -8.40 -6.84
C ARG A 24 -13.92 -8.01 -8.30
N ASP A 25 -14.82 -8.38 -9.20
CA ASP A 25 -14.69 -8.12 -10.63
C ASP A 25 -15.13 -6.72 -11.06
N ALA A 26 -15.65 -5.89 -10.15
CA ALA A 26 -16.01 -4.49 -10.42
C ALA A 26 -14.84 -3.52 -10.19
N PHE A 27 -13.91 -3.86 -9.28
CA PHE A 27 -12.80 -2.98 -8.93
C PHE A 27 -11.75 -2.91 -10.04
N ARG A 28 -11.25 -1.70 -10.29
CA ARG A 28 -10.28 -1.40 -11.35
C ARG A 28 -9.25 -0.44 -10.80
N LEU A 29 -7.98 -0.76 -10.99
CA LEU A 29 -6.85 0.02 -10.48
C LEU A 29 -6.92 1.50 -10.90
N ASP A 30 -7.24 1.76 -12.18
CA ASP A 30 -7.28 3.13 -12.71
C ASP A 30 -8.54 3.93 -12.31
N THR A 31 -9.62 3.24 -11.92
CA THR A 31 -10.89 3.86 -11.55
C THR A 31 -11.04 4.00 -10.04
N HIS A 32 -10.84 2.92 -9.30
CA HIS A 32 -11.09 2.83 -7.85
C HIS A 32 -9.80 3.03 -7.02
N GLY A 33 -8.64 3.04 -7.68
CA GLY A 33 -7.34 3.08 -7.02
C GLY A 33 -6.80 1.70 -6.61
N PHE A 34 -7.62 0.65 -6.69
CA PHE A 34 -7.22 -0.72 -6.37
C PHE A 34 -7.92 -1.79 -7.22
N VAL A 35 -7.38 -3.01 -7.18
CA VAL A 35 -8.00 -4.23 -7.68
C VAL A 35 -7.63 -5.40 -6.78
N PHE A 36 -8.53 -6.36 -6.65
CA PHE A 36 -8.34 -7.61 -5.92
C PHE A 36 -8.22 -8.77 -6.91
N VAL A 37 -7.22 -9.62 -6.74
CA VAL A 37 -6.84 -10.62 -7.74
C VAL A 37 -6.37 -11.90 -7.10
N ASP A 38 -6.59 -13.02 -7.80
CA ASP A 38 -5.86 -14.26 -7.54
C ASP A 38 -4.46 -14.13 -8.18
N HIS A 39 -3.44 -14.51 -7.43
CA HIS A 39 -2.04 -14.39 -7.79
C HIS A 39 -1.18 -15.39 -7.01
N ASP A 40 -1.00 -16.59 -7.54
CA ASP A 40 -0.07 -17.55 -6.96
C ASP A 40 1.36 -17.00 -6.88
N THR A 41 2.11 -17.44 -5.87
CA THR A 41 3.52 -17.08 -5.73
C THR A 41 4.38 -18.28 -5.41
N ARG A 42 5.51 -18.38 -6.12
CA ARG A 42 6.48 -19.47 -5.94
C ARG A 42 7.48 -19.21 -4.84
N VAL A 43 7.49 -18.00 -4.27
CA VAL A 43 8.26 -17.69 -3.06
C VAL A 43 7.91 -18.71 -2.00
N LYS A 44 8.86 -19.15 -1.18
CA LYS A 44 8.59 -20.03 -0.06
C LYS A 44 8.74 -19.28 1.25
N ASP A 45 9.83 -18.52 1.38
CA ASP A 45 10.15 -17.72 2.53
C ASP A 45 10.18 -16.24 2.17
N PHE A 46 9.13 -15.51 2.58
CA PHE A 46 9.07 -14.07 2.37
C PHE A 46 10.05 -13.28 3.25
N THR A 47 10.76 -13.92 4.19
CA THR A 47 11.80 -13.30 5.00
C THR A 47 13.18 -13.36 4.33
N ASP A 48 13.37 -14.29 3.38
CA ASP A 48 14.57 -14.38 2.53
C ASP A 48 14.58 -13.29 1.45
N GLU A 49 15.49 -12.32 1.58
CA GLU A 49 15.61 -11.22 0.62
C GLU A 49 16.08 -11.66 -0.76
N ALA A 50 16.94 -12.68 -0.84
CA ALA A 50 17.46 -13.19 -2.10
C ALA A 50 16.38 -13.97 -2.86
N GLU A 51 15.52 -14.71 -2.15
CA GLU A 51 14.35 -15.35 -2.77
C GLU A 51 13.36 -14.30 -3.28
N ARG A 52 13.05 -13.25 -2.49
CA ARG A 52 12.18 -12.15 -2.93
C ARG A 52 12.71 -11.49 -4.21
N ALA A 53 13.98 -11.10 -4.22
CA ALA A 53 14.59 -10.46 -5.39
C ALA A 53 14.58 -11.35 -6.65
N ARG A 54 14.85 -12.66 -6.48
CA ARG A 54 14.94 -13.60 -7.61
C ARG A 54 13.58 -14.06 -8.12
N VAL A 55 12.56 -14.09 -7.27
CA VAL A 55 11.25 -14.68 -7.59
C VAL A 55 10.12 -13.65 -7.47
N TYR A 56 9.94 -13.08 -6.27
CA TYR A 56 8.79 -12.24 -5.97
C TYR A 56 8.78 -10.94 -6.78
N ASP A 57 9.94 -10.31 -6.96
CA ASP A 57 10.04 -9.05 -7.69
C ASP A 57 9.56 -9.21 -9.14
N LEU A 58 9.91 -10.33 -9.77
CA LEU A 58 9.48 -10.64 -11.13
C LEU A 58 7.97 -10.90 -11.19
N GLU A 59 7.43 -11.61 -10.21
CA GLU A 59 5.99 -11.87 -10.09
C GLU A 59 5.20 -10.57 -9.87
N VAL A 60 5.64 -9.71 -8.95
CA VAL A 60 5.05 -8.38 -8.68
C VAL A 60 5.11 -7.48 -9.92
N GLN A 61 6.26 -7.42 -10.60
CA GLN A 61 6.39 -6.62 -11.81
C GLN A 61 5.42 -7.09 -12.90
N ALA A 62 5.31 -8.40 -13.13
CA ALA A 62 4.37 -8.95 -14.11
C ALA A 62 2.91 -8.63 -13.75
N LEU A 63 2.55 -8.78 -12.47
CA LEU A 63 1.22 -8.48 -11.97
C LEU A 63 0.86 -7.00 -12.16
N ILE A 64 1.75 -6.09 -11.76
CA ILE A 64 1.51 -4.65 -11.92
C ILE A 64 1.42 -4.27 -13.39
N ARG A 65 2.29 -4.79 -14.28
CA ARG A 65 2.19 -4.55 -15.73
C ARG A 65 0.82 -4.97 -16.26
N LYS A 66 0.35 -6.17 -15.90
CA LYS A 66 -0.96 -6.70 -16.31
C LYS A 66 -2.13 -5.80 -15.93
N HIS A 67 -2.16 -5.29 -14.69
CA HIS A 67 -3.32 -4.54 -14.18
C HIS A 67 -3.24 -3.02 -14.39
N SER A 68 -2.05 -2.47 -14.62
CA SER A 68 -1.86 -1.03 -14.84
C SER A 68 -1.69 -0.68 -16.32
N GLY A 69 -1.15 -1.58 -17.15
CA GLY A 69 -0.70 -1.25 -18.50
C GLY A 69 0.64 -0.53 -18.56
N ALA A 70 1.41 -0.50 -17.46
CA ALA A 70 2.76 0.04 -17.45
C ALA A 70 3.70 -0.76 -18.36
N SER A 71 4.59 -0.06 -19.08
CA SER A 71 5.61 -0.68 -19.91
C SER A 71 6.79 -1.18 -19.06
N GLU A 72 7.10 -0.47 -17.98
CA GLU A 72 8.18 -0.81 -17.06
C GLU A 72 7.71 -0.69 -15.61
N VAL A 73 8.15 -1.64 -14.78
CA VAL A 73 7.89 -1.67 -13.34
C VAL A 73 9.20 -1.94 -12.62
N VAL A 74 9.52 -1.11 -11.63
CA VAL A 74 10.73 -1.22 -10.81
C VAL A 74 10.34 -1.38 -9.35
N VAL A 75 10.68 -2.51 -8.75
CA VAL A 75 10.52 -2.75 -7.30
C VAL A 75 11.61 -1.98 -6.57
N PHE A 76 11.25 -1.31 -5.48
CA PHE A 76 12.23 -0.52 -4.70
C PHE A 76 12.13 -0.69 -3.19
N ASP A 77 11.11 -1.38 -2.68
CA ASP A 77 10.91 -1.57 -1.25
C ASP A 77 9.97 -2.74 -0.95
N HIS A 78 10.29 -3.50 0.10
CA HIS A 78 9.38 -4.45 0.73
C HIS A 78 9.23 -4.09 2.20
N THR A 79 8.00 -4.15 2.69
CA THR A 79 7.71 -4.05 4.13
C THR A 79 6.98 -5.29 4.59
N LEU A 80 7.64 -6.08 5.43
CA LEU A 80 6.99 -7.15 6.19
C LEU A 80 6.24 -6.56 7.37
N ARG A 81 5.01 -7.01 7.57
CA ARG A 81 4.19 -6.65 8.73
C ARG A 81 3.68 -7.88 9.45
N VAL A 82 3.95 -7.94 10.76
CA VAL A 82 3.63 -9.06 11.63
C VAL A 82 2.89 -8.53 12.86
N GLY A 83 1.72 -9.08 13.17
CA GLY A 83 0.91 -8.69 14.32
C GLY A 83 1.48 -9.17 15.67
N ASP A 84 2.31 -10.20 15.66
CA ASP A 84 2.97 -10.73 16.86
C ASP A 84 4.22 -9.90 17.22
N GLU A 85 4.22 -9.30 18.41
CA GLU A 85 5.31 -8.41 18.86
C GLU A 85 6.65 -9.13 19.06
N ALA A 86 6.63 -10.41 19.46
CA ALA A 86 7.85 -11.17 19.66
C ALA A 86 8.53 -11.48 18.32
N MET A 87 7.75 -11.87 17.32
CA MET A 87 8.24 -12.16 15.97
C MET A 87 8.69 -10.91 15.20
N GLN A 88 8.12 -9.73 15.47
CA GLN A 88 8.52 -8.48 14.83
C GLN A 88 10.03 -8.22 14.92
N LYS A 89 10.62 -8.44 16.10
CA LYS A 89 12.07 -8.24 16.31
C LYS A 89 12.91 -9.26 15.54
N THR A 90 12.51 -10.53 15.59
CA THR A 90 13.25 -11.63 14.95
C THR A 90 13.24 -11.51 13.43
N LEU A 91 12.12 -11.06 12.85
CA LEU A 91 11.94 -10.97 11.40
C LEU A 91 12.23 -9.58 10.82
N ASN A 92 12.67 -8.63 11.66
CA ASN A 92 12.78 -7.21 11.30
C ASN A 92 11.49 -6.66 10.65
N ALA A 93 10.34 -7.11 11.16
CA ALA A 93 9.02 -6.77 10.64
C ALA A 93 8.39 -5.62 11.43
N ARG A 94 7.42 -4.94 10.81
CA ARG A 94 6.69 -3.82 11.41
C ARG A 94 5.32 -4.25 11.92
N PRO A 95 4.72 -3.53 12.87
CA PRO A 95 3.33 -3.77 13.23
C PRO A 95 2.36 -3.40 12.09
N THR A 96 1.12 -3.85 12.24
CA THR A 96 -0.02 -3.37 11.44
C THR A 96 -0.27 -1.88 11.74
N VAL A 97 -0.86 -1.13 10.81
CA VAL A 97 -1.08 0.32 10.97
C VAL A 97 -2.57 0.58 11.04
N LYS A 98 -3.04 1.09 12.18
CA LYS A 98 -4.45 1.43 12.43
C LYS A 98 -4.82 2.88 12.03
N GLY A 99 -3.82 3.72 11.75
CA GLY A 99 -4.04 5.08 11.27
C GLY A 99 -4.31 5.09 9.78
N VAL A 100 -5.42 5.67 9.35
CA VAL A 100 -5.75 5.78 7.93
C VAL A 100 -4.73 6.64 7.20
N HIS A 101 -4.08 6.08 6.18
CA HIS A 101 -2.99 6.73 5.48
C HIS A 101 -2.95 6.44 3.98
N ASN A 102 -2.17 7.27 3.28
CA ASN A 102 -1.60 7.01 1.97
C ASN A 102 -0.09 7.27 2.05
N ASP A 103 0.72 6.38 1.48
CA ASP A 103 2.16 6.34 1.71
C ASP A 103 2.97 7.50 1.13
N TYR A 104 2.40 8.24 0.18
CA TYR A 104 3.12 9.31 -0.50
C TYR A 104 2.28 10.56 -0.68
N THR A 105 2.98 11.67 -0.88
CA THR A 105 2.43 12.97 -1.24
C THR A 105 2.98 13.38 -2.61
N GLU A 106 2.45 14.47 -3.17
CA GLU A 106 2.98 15.10 -4.37
C GLU A 106 4.44 15.57 -4.18
N THR A 107 4.89 15.75 -2.94
CA THR A 107 6.29 16.12 -2.66
C THR A 107 7.16 14.88 -2.44
N SER A 108 6.67 13.88 -1.70
CA SER A 108 7.48 12.72 -1.31
C SER A 108 7.59 11.67 -2.40
N ALA A 109 6.59 11.51 -3.27
CA ALA A 109 6.68 10.57 -4.38
C ALA A 109 7.82 10.94 -5.37
N PRO A 110 7.90 12.18 -5.91
CA PRO A 110 8.97 12.53 -6.84
C PRO A 110 10.34 12.53 -6.18
N ARG A 111 10.42 12.89 -4.89
CA ARG A 111 11.65 12.78 -4.11
C ARG A 111 12.10 11.33 -4.01
N ARG A 112 11.20 10.41 -3.65
CA ARG A 112 11.54 8.99 -3.54
C ARG A 112 11.98 8.41 -4.88
N LEU A 113 11.40 8.85 -6.00
CA LEU A 113 11.89 8.44 -7.32
C LEU A 113 13.35 8.88 -7.52
N ARG A 114 13.69 10.15 -7.26
CA ARG A 114 15.07 10.65 -7.34
C ARG A 114 16.02 9.85 -6.42
N ASP A 115 15.61 9.57 -5.19
CA ASP A 115 16.43 8.81 -4.23
C ASP A 115 16.79 7.41 -4.75
N ILE A 116 15.94 6.80 -5.58
CA ILE A 116 16.11 5.43 -6.07
C ILE A 116 16.82 5.37 -7.42
N VAL A 117 16.43 6.22 -8.38
CA VAL A 117 16.97 6.14 -9.77
C VAL A 117 18.02 7.21 -10.07
N GLY A 118 18.24 8.16 -9.16
CA GLY A 118 19.11 9.32 -9.37
C GLY A 118 18.45 10.46 -10.15
N ASP A 119 19.02 11.66 -10.05
CA ASP A 119 18.41 12.89 -10.59
C ASP A 119 18.24 12.87 -12.11
N ALA A 120 19.26 12.39 -12.85
CA ALA A 120 19.25 12.38 -14.30
C ALA A 120 18.15 11.48 -14.87
N GLU A 121 17.97 10.28 -14.31
CA GLU A 121 16.94 9.36 -14.74
C GLU A 121 15.55 9.82 -14.28
N ALA A 122 15.43 10.31 -13.03
CA ALA A 122 14.17 10.87 -12.56
C ALA A 122 13.68 12.03 -13.44
N ALA A 123 14.57 12.93 -13.86
CA ALA A 123 14.25 14.02 -14.78
C ALA A 123 13.67 13.52 -16.11
N ARG A 124 14.19 12.41 -16.66
CA ARG A 124 13.62 11.78 -17.86
C ARG A 124 12.24 11.20 -17.59
N ARG A 125 12.08 10.49 -16.47
CA ARG A 125 10.82 9.83 -16.08
C ARG A 125 9.69 10.83 -15.80
N PHE A 126 10.00 12.02 -15.28
CA PHE A 126 9.00 13.06 -15.01
C PHE A 126 8.33 13.63 -16.28
N ASN A 127 8.91 13.42 -17.46
CA ASN A 127 8.32 13.89 -18.72
C ASN A 127 7.18 12.98 -19.23
N LYS A 128 6.92 11.84 -18.56
CA LYS A 128 5.86 10.90 -18.91
C LYS A 128 5.02 10.56 -17.68
N ARG A 129 3.88 9.89 -17.90
CA ARG A 129 3.06 9.40 -16.78
C ARG A 129 3.84 8.31 -16.03
N TRP A 130 3.83 8.40 -14.71
CA TRP A 130 4.36 7.39 -13.81
C TRP A 130 3.51 7.33 -12.53
N ALA A 131 3.56 6.20 -11.84
CA ALA A 131 2.80 5.96 -10.63
C ALA A 131 3.63 5.20 -9.60
N ILE A 132 3.19 5.25 -8.34
CA ILE A 132 3.63 4.31 -7.32
C ILE A 132 2.47 3.34 -7.08
N ILE A 133 2.72 2.08 -7.41
CA ILE A 133 1.74 0.99 -7.33
C ILE A 133 2.31 -0.08 -6.41
N GLN A 134 1.47 -0.61 -5.53
CA GLN A 134 1.85 -1.56 -4.51
C GLN A 134 1.11 -2.88 -4.68
N VAL A 135 1.73 -3.94 -4.20
CA VAL A 135 1.09 -5.25 -4.00
C VAL A 135 1.13 -5.54 -2.50
N TRP A 136 -0.05 -5.77 -1.93
CA TRP A 136 -0.20 -6.28 -0.57
C TRP A 136 -0.76 -7.70 -0.61
N ARG A 137 -0.16 -8.60 0.18
CA ARG A 137 -0.67 -9.95 0.34
C ARG A 137 -0.34 -10.58 1.70
N PRO A 138 -1.13 -11.57 2.16
CA PRO A 138 -0.74 -12.47 3.23
C PRO A 138 0.46 -13.32 2.78
N ILE A 139 1.38 -13.62 3.70
CA ILE A 139 2.60 -14.39 3.37
C ILE A 139 2.66 -15.78 3.99
N ARG A 140 1.82 -16.04 4.99
CA ARG A 140 1.81 -17.30 5.73
C ARG A 140 0.48 -18.03 5.64
N GLY A 141 -0.58 -17.45 6.20
CA GLY A 141 -1.91 -18.03 6.21
C GLY A 141 -2.99 -16.98 6.10
N LYS A 142 -4.24 -17.47 6.15
CA LYS A 142 -5.46 -16.67 6.13
C LYS A 142 -5.42 -15.50 7.11
N VAL A 143 -5.79 -14.31 6.61
CA VAL A 143 -5.93 -13.12 7.46
C VAL A 143 -7.27 -13.14 8.18
N LEU A 144 -7.22 -13.35 9.50
CA LEU A 144 -8.38 -13.44 10.39
C LEU A 144 -8.49 -12.28 11.39
N ILE A 145 -7.39 -11.56 11.61
CA ILE A 145 -7.29 -10.39 12.48
C ILE A 145 -6.57 -9.27 11.74
N ASP A 146 -6.86 -8.03 12.09
CA ASP A 146 -6.29 -6.83 11.47
C ASP A 146 -6.36 -6.84 9.93
N PRO A 147 -7.51 -7.17 9.29
CA PRO A 147 -7.59 -7.16 7.83
C PRO A 147 -7.21 -5.79 7.24
N LEU A 148 -6.72 -5.78 6.00
CA LEU A 148 -6.45 -4.52 5.29
C LEU A 148 -7.78 -3.96 4.74
N GLY A 149 -8.21 -2.85 5.30
CA GLY A 149 -9.25 -2.01 4.71
C GLY A 149 -8.65 -1.07 3.67
N ILE A 150 -9.35 -0.92 2.54
CA ILE A 150 -8.97 -0.08 1.42
C ILE A 150 -10.16 0.77 0.97
N CYS A 151 -9.93 2.06 0.77
CA CYS A 151 -10.97 3.02 0.39
C CYS A 151 -11.04 3.13 -1.14
N ASP A 152 -12.25 3.21 -1.70
CA ASP A 152 -12.40 3.64 -3.10
C ASP A 152 -11.89 5.08 -3.25
N GLY A 153 -10.80 5.24 -4.01
CA GLY A 153 -10.11 6.51 -4.16
C GLY A 153 -10.98 7.62 -4.75
N ARG A 154 -12.07 7.30 -5.46
CA ARG A 154 -13.03 8.29 -6.00
C ARG A 154 -13.84 8.97 -4.92
N THR A 155 -13.98 8.30 -3.77
CA THR A 155 -14.81 8.75 -2.65
C THR A 155 -14.02 9.57 -1.63
N ILE A 156 -12.69 9.63 -1.77
CA ILE A 156 -11.82 10.47 -0.95
C ILE A 156 -11.93 11.92 -1.44
N PRO A 157 -12.39 12.87 -0.61
CA PRO A 157 -12.45 14.27 -1.02
C PRO A 157 -11.06 14.83 -1.30
N LYS A 158 -10.98 15.88 -2.13
CA LYS A 158 -9.71 16.61 -2.38
C LYS A 158 -9.12 17.31 -1.14
N LYS A 159 -9.87 17.35 -0.03
CA LYS A 159 -9.46 17.90 1.27
C LYS A 159 -9.40 16.77 2.30
N GLY A 160 -8.65 16.97 3.38
CA GLY A 160 -8.49 15.95 4.43
C GLY A 160 -7.19 15.14 4.33
N PHE A 161 -6.36 15.43 3.34
CA PHE A 161 -4.99 14.95 3.24
C PHE A 161 -4.07 15.74 4.17
N ILE A 162 -3.68 15.14 5.30
CA ILE A 162 -2.83 15.73 6.34
C ILE A 162 -1.41 15.23 6.14
N ARG A 163 -0.47 16.13 5.80
CA ARG A 163 0.94 15.78 5.62
C ARG A 163 1.56 15.43 6.97
N VAL A 164 2.20 14.26 7.05
CA VAL A 164 2.91 13.81 8.23
C VAL A 164 4.34 13.45 7.84
N GLU A 165 5.30 14.20 8.37
CA GLU A 165 6.72 13.91 8.19
C GLU A 165 7.15 12.70 9.02
N ARG A 166 7.93 11.82 8.41
CA ARG A 166 8.62 10.71 9.07
C ARG A 166 10.12 10.92 8.93
N ARG A 167 10.75 11.33 10.04
CA ARG A 167 12.20 11.60 10.07
C ARG A 167 12.95 10.32 10.38
N TYR A 168 13.74 9.87 9.41
CA TYR A 168 14.72 8.80 9.56
C TYR A 168 16.11 9.41 9.73
N ARG A 169 17.11 8.59 10.08
CA ARG A 169 18.49 9.06 10.33
C ARG A 169 19.11 9.75 9.12
N ASP A 170 18.76 9.27 7.93
CA ASP A 170 19.35 9.60 6.63
C ASP A 170 18.41 10.39 5.71
N ARG A 171 17.11 10.40 5.99
CA ARG A 171 16.11 11.08 5.15
C ARG A 171 14.87 11.52 5.92
N THR A 172 14.16 12.50 5.37
CA THR A 172 12.78 12.81 5.79
C THR A 172 11.81 12.27 4.75
N GLY A 173 11.05 11.24 5.14
CA GLY A 173 9.88 10.80 4.40
C GLY A 173 8.66 11.65 4.75
N GLU A 174 7.62 11.56 3.94
CA GLU A 174 6.34 12.23 4.21
C GLU A 174 5.22 11.38 3.63
N VAL A 175 4.19 11.18 4.45
CA VAL A 175 2.99 10.42 4.11
C VAL A 175 1.76 11.33 4.25
N TYR A 176 0.63 10.90 3.71
CA TYR A 176 -0.66 11.46 4.06
C TYR A 176 -1.32 10.62 5.15
N HIS A 177 -1.78 11.26 6.21
CA HIS A 177 -2.91 10.75 6.98
C HIS A 177 -4.19 11.31 6.39
N ILE A 178 -5.24 10.51 6.39
CA ILE A 178 -6.51 10.89 5.78
C ILE A 178 -7.52 11.14 6.89
N ALA A 179 -8.02 12.38 6.95
CA ALA A 179 -9.07 12.76 7.86
C ALA A 179 -10.36 11.99 7.56
N HIS A 180 -11.14 11.70 8.59
CA HIS A 180 -12.46 11.10 8.43
C HIS A 180 -13.34 11.94 7.50
N HIS A 181 -14.08 11.26 6.62
CA HIS A 181 -15.16 11.84 5.84
C HIS A 181 -16.28 10.81 5.65
N PRO A 182 -17.57 11.20 5.80
CA PRO A 182 -18.70 10.26 5.72
C PRO A 182 -18.89 9.66 4.32
N ALA A 183 -18.36 10.30 3.28
CA ALA A 183 -18.43 9.77 1.92
C ALA A 183 -17.43 8.64 1.64
N HIS A 184 -16.46 8.37 2.52
CA HIS A 184 -15.49 7.29 2.28
C HIS A 184 -16.19 5.94 2.17
N GLU A 185 -16.00 5.27 1.03
CA GLU A 185 -16.45 3.89 0.85
C GLU A 185 -15.27 2.94 1.08
N TRP A 186 -15.36 2.20 2.19
CA TRP A 186 -14.36 1.24 2.60
C TRP A 186 -14.74 -0.17 2.20
N TYR A 187 -13.74 -0.90 1.71
CA TYR A 187 -13.83 -2.31 1.37
C TYR A 187 -12.72 -3.09 2.07
N TYR A 188 -12.99 -4.35 2.35
CA TYR A 188 -11.98 -5.33 2.73
C TYR A 188 -12.34 -6.67 2.12
N PHE A 189 -11.38 -7.60 2.12
CA PHE A 189 -11.57 -8.92 1.56
C PHE A 189 -11.38 -9.92 2.71
N PRO A 190 -12.46 -10.41 3.33
CA PRO A 190 -12.38 -11.24 4.52
C PRO A 190 -11.62 -12.53 4.20
N GLN A 191 -10.87 -13.04 5.19
CA GLN A 191 -10.18 -14.32 5.06
C GLN A 191 -9.24 -14.38 3.84
N MET A 192 -8.55 -13.28 3.51
CA MET A 192 -7.59 -13.27 2.40
C MET A 192 -6.52 -14.34 2.59
N GLU A 193 -6.29 -15.13 1.55
CA GLU A 193 -5.32 -16.21 1.51
C GLU A 193 -4.00 -15.78 0.83
N ARG A 194 -2.98 -16.61 0.99
CA ARG A 194 -1.63 -16.33 0.50
C ARG A 194 -1.56 -16.27 -1.04
N ASP A 195 -2.48 -16.89 -1.75
CA ASP A 195 -2.62 -16.88 -3.21
C ASP A 195 -3.48 -15.71 -3.71
N GLU A 196 -3.96 -14.84 -2.83
CA GLU A 196 -4.69 -13.63 -3.20
C GLU A 196 -3.80 -12.38 -3.01
N ALA A 197 -4.10 -11.30 -3.74
CA ALA A 197 -3.37 -10.04 -3.64
C ALA A 197 -4.28 -8.82 -3.84
N LEU A 198 -3.94 -7.74 -3.16
CA LEU A 198 -4.44 -6.39 -3.45
C LEU A 198 -3.37 -5.61 -4.20
N VAL A 199 -3.72 -5.10 -5.37
CA VAL A 199 -2.88 -4.18 -6.14
C VAL A 199 -3.50 -2.80 -6.05
N PHE A 200 -2.76 -1.80 -5.58
CA PHE A 200 -3.32 -0.46 -5.35
C PHE A 200 -2.32 0.66 -5.59
N LYS A 201 -2.83 1.81 -6.02
CA LYS A 201 -2.05 3.02 -6.28
C LYS A 201 -1.97 3.86 -5.02
N VAL A 202 -0.79 4.37 -4.73
CA VAL A 202 -0.57 5.37 -3.67
C VAL A 202 -0.05 6.70 -4.20
N PHE A 203 0.22 6.78 -5.51
CA PHE A 203 0.51 8.00 -6.24
C PHE A 203 0.32 7.77 -7.74
N ASP A 204 -0.23 8.74 -8.46
CA ASP A 204 -0.27 8.79 -9.92
C ASP A 204 0.07 10.22 -10.36
N SER A 205 1.05 10.37 -11.25
CA SER A 205 1.49 11.67 -11.74
C SER A 205 0.45 12.34 -12.63
N ASP A 206 -0.48 11.57 -13.20
CA ASP A 206 -1.58 12.09 -14.01
C ASP A 206 -2.70 12.63 -13.12
N ALA A 207 -2.84 13.96 -13.10
CA ALA A 207 -3.86 14.67 -12.32
C ALA A 207 -5.29 14.41 -12.81
N GLY A 208 -5.47 13.91 -14.04
CA GLY A 208 -6.77 13.58 -14.63
C GLY A 208 -7.32 12.22 -14.20
N LYS A 209 -6.52 11.39 -13.51
CA LYS A 209 -6.97 10.06 -13.08
C LYS A 209 -8.00 10.15 -11.93
N PRO A 210 -9.09 9.36 -11.98
CA PRO A 210 -10.13 9.37 -10.93
C PRO A 210 -9.58 9.07 -9.52
N SER A 211 -8.57 8.21 -9.43
CA SER A 211 -7.90 7.86 -8.18
C SER A 211 -6.39 7.92 -8.36
N ARG A 212 -5.79 8.92 -7.72
CA ARG A 212 -4.33 9.11 -7.67
C ARG A 212 -3.72 8.60 -6.38
N PHE A 213 -4.53 8.55 -5.32
CA PHE A 213 -4.19 8.16 -3.97
C PHE A 213 -5.26 7.20 -3.47
N THR A 214 -4.85 6.20 -2.69
CA THR A 214 -5.77 5.21 -2.11
C THR A 214 -5.49 5.10 -0.63
N ALA A 215 -6.47 5.47 0.19
CA ALA A 215 -6.37 5.36 1.63
C ALA A 215 -6.50 3.89 2.06
N HIS A 216 -5.66 3.46 2.99
CA HIS A 216 -5.69 2.11 3.53
C HIS A 216 -5.28 2.10 5.01
N SER A 217 -5.71 1.06 5.71
CA SER A 217 -5.41 0.84 7.12
C SER A 217 -5.73 -0.60 7.51
N ALA A 218 -5.05 -1.14 8.51
CA ALA A 218 -5.65 -2.20 9.31
C ALA A 218 -6.81 -1.64 10.14
N PHE A 219 -7.82 -2.46 10.43
CA PHE A 219 -8.93 -2.09 11.32
C PHE A 219 -9.28 -3.23 12.27
N ASP A 220 -10.05 -2.93 13.31
CA ASP A 220 -10.58 -3.93 14.24
C ASP A 220 -11.88 -4.49 13.64
N ASP A 221 -11.86 -5.74 13.18
CA ASP A 221 -13.04 -6.42 12.63
C ASP A 221 -13.84 -7.07 13.77
N PRO A 222 -15.10 -6.64 14.02
CA PRO A 222 -15.97 -7.26 15.03
C PRO A 222 -16.23 -8.76 14.80
N GLY A 223 -16.04 -9.24 13.57
CA GLY A 223 -16.14 -10.66 13.20
C GLY A 223 -14.88 -11.49 13.48
N THR A 224 -13.82 -10.90 14.05
CA THR A 224 -12.57 -11.59 14.37
C THR A 224 -12.83 -12.76 15.34
N PRO A 225 -12.49 -14.01 14.97
CA PRO A 225 -12.64 -15.15 15.87
C PRO A 225 -11.76 -15.01 17.13
N ALA A 226 -12.26 -15.51 18.26
CA ALA A 226 -11.45 -15.60 19.48
C ALA A 226 -10.20 -16.44 19.23
N GLY A 227 -9.02 -15.91 19.60
CA GLY A 227 -7.75 -16.60 19.38
C GLY A 227 -7.27 -16.61 17.92
N ALA A 228 -7.80 -15.74 17.05
CA ALA A 228 -7.31 -15.59 15.68
C ALA A 228 -5.77 -15.36 15.67
N PRO A 229 -5.03 -16.08 14.81
CA PRO A 229 -3.58 -15.93 14.75
C PRO A 229 -3.20 -14.54 14.26
N PRO A 230 -2.10 -13.94 14.76
CA PRO A 230 -1.64 -12.64 14.30
C PRO A 230 -1.40 -12.60 12.79
N ARG A 231 -1.78 -11.49 12.16
CA ARG A 231 -1.58 -11.28 10.72
C ARG A 231 -0.10 -11.22 10.36
N GLU A 232 0.29 -11.94 9.31
CA GLU A 232 1.59 -11.81 8.64
C GLU A 232 1.38 -11.46 7.17
N SER A 233 1.95 -10.33 6.72
CA SER A 233 1.73 -9.80 5.38
C SER A 233 2.97 -9.10 4.85
N ILE A 234 3.05 -8.97 3.53
CA ILE A 234 4.05 -8.16 2.83
C ILE A 234 3.36 -7.08 2.02
N GLU A 235 3.99 -5.92 1.99
CA GLU A 235 3.65 -4.81 1.11
C GLU A 235 4.87 -4.49 0.24
N THR A 236 4.73 -4.57 -1.07
CA THR A 236 5.82 -4.34 -2.03
C THR A 236 5.51 -3.12 -2.87
N ARG A 237 6.44 -2.17 -2.89
CA ARG A 237 6.26 -0.88 -3.56
C ARG A 237 7.07 -0.83 -4.84
N THR A 238 6.44 -0.31 -5.87
CA THR A 238 7.05 -0.19 -7.19
C THR A 238 6.83 1.17 -7.81
N PHE A 239 7.75 1.58 -8.67
CA PHE A 239 7.46 2.58 -9.69
C PHE A 239 6.91 1.88 -10.93
N ALA A 240 5.84 2.43 -11.49
CA ALA A 240 5.26 2.00 -12.75
C ALA A 240 5.36 3.15 -13.76
N PHE A 241 5.94 2.91 -14.93
CA PHE A 241 6.14 3.91 -15.98
C PHE A 241 5.28 3.59 -17.20
N PHE A 242 4.61 4.61 -17.75
CA PHE A 242 3.64 4.47 -18.84
C PHE A 242 4.16 5.20 -20.08
N GLY A 243 4.77 4.43 -20.99
CA GLY A 243 5.31 4.91 -22.26
C GLY A 243 6.81 4.68 -22.37
N SER A 244 7.23 4.06 -23.48
CA SER A 244 8.63 3.91 -23.93
C SER A 244 9.20 5.26 -24.33
#